data_AF-A0A291Q5U3-F1
#
_entry.id   AF-A0A291Q5U3-F1
#
_cell.length_a   1.000
_cell.length_b   1.000
_cell.length_c   1.000
_cell.angle_alpha   90.00
_cell.angle_beta   90.00
_cell.angle_gamma   90.00
#
_symmetry.space_group_name_H-M   'P 1'
#
loop_
_entity.id
_entity.type
_entity.pdbx_description
1 polymer ?
#
loop_
_entity_poly.entity_id
_entity_poly.type
_entity_poly.pdbx_seq_one_letter_code
_entity_poly.pdbx_strand_id
1 'polypeptide(L)'
;MSRAGIRAVALGAVAVVGLVAGCGQSAGQDGAAGREKSAGHGAAQQVDRAVAGDHSYPLQKSDIPWSGSPSPFNAQVKLADGRRVAMHYLSKKGLFVQDYSPRAKGWSKPAVVYKTTTDACQGITLKAKDGTVAAFGDFGVYCADGEPPTESVAAVATGRLTTWDKHLTKNFDGWEKIAVAAGGKKVTFSGGGETLRWTKAAGFPG
;
A
#
# COMPACT_ATOMS: atom_id res chain seq x y z
N MET A 1 -1.04 -53.18 -5.66
CA MET A 1 -2.41 -52.81 -6.08
C MET A 1 -2.32 -51.47 -6.79
N SER A 2 -2.45 -51.51 -8.12
CA SER A 2 -2.30 -50.36 -9.02
C SER A 2 -3.53 -49.45 -8.97
N ARG A 3 -3.32 -48.15 -9.17
CA ARG A 3 -4.21 -47.28 -9.97
C ARG A 3 -3.47 -46.01 -10.37
N ALA A 4 -3.02 -46.03 -11.63
CA ALA A 4 -2.63 -44.85 -12.39
C ALA A 4 -3.89 -44.10 -12.85
N GLY A 5 -3.84 -42.77 -12.84
CA GLY A 5 -4.84 -41.90 -13.45
C GLY A 5 -4.13 -40.83 -14.27
N ILE A 6 -4.42 -40.79 -15.57
CA ILE A 6 -3.70 -40.09 -16.63
C ILE A 6 -4.53 -38.90 -17.14
N ARG A 7 -3.84 -37.77 -17.39
CA ARG A 7 -4.04 -36.66 -18.38
C ARG A 7 -5.32 -35.80 -18.35
N ALA A 8 -5.11 -34.48 -18.47
CA ALA A 8 -5.32 -33.75 -19.73
C ALA A 8 -4.62 -32.38 -19.71
N VAL A 9 -3.82 -32.11 -20.75
CA VAL A 9 -3.29 -30.78 -21.11
C VAL A 9 -4.23 -30.23 -22.17
N ALA A 10 -4.70 -29.00 -22.02
CA ALA A 10 -5.42 -28.28 -23.07
C ALA A 10 -4.65 -27.01 -23.44
N LEU A 11 -4.03 -27.06 -24.61
CA LEU A 11 -3.55 -25.92 -25.39
C LEU A 11 -4.77 -25.22 -26.00
N GLY A 12 -4.82 -23.89 -25.90
CA GLY A 12 -5.76 -23.05 -26.63
C GLY A 12 -5.02 -21.84 -27.16
N ALA A 13 -4.98 -21.71 -28.48
CA ALA A 13 -4.25 -20.68 -29.20
C ALA A 13 -5.19 -19.90 -30.15
N VAL A 14 -4.80 -18.65 -30.41
CA VAL A 14 -5.06 -17.78 -31.58
C VAL A 14 -6.43 -17.09 -31.71
N ALA A 15 -6.41 -15.74 -31.78
CA ALA A 15 -6.87 -14.99 -32.95
C ALA A 15 -6.42 -13.51 -32.91
N VAL A 16 -5.87 -13.06 -34.04
CA VAL A 16 -5.45 -11.69 -34.39
C VAL A 16 -6.60 -10.99 -35.10
N VAL A 17 -6.86 -9.72 -34.76
CA VAL A 17 -7.56 -8.70 -35.56
C VAL A 17 -6.96 -7.36 -35.11
N GLY A 18 -6.53 -6.37 -35.90
CA GLY A 18 -6.68 -6.00 -37.30
C GLY A 18 -6.58 -4.47 -37.31
N LEU A 19 -5.63 -3.89 -38.05
CA LEU A 19 -5.35 -2.45 -38.13
C LEU A 19 -6.54 -1.63 -38.66
N VAL A 20 -6.70 -0.40 -38.17
CA VAL A 20 -7.32 0.69 -38.94
C VAL A 20 -6.36 1.88 -38.94
N ALA A 21 -5.86 2.18 -40.14
CA ALA A 21 -5.13 3.39 -40.47
C ALA A 21 -6.14 4.54 -40.72
N GLY A 22 -5.76 5.75 -40.33
CA GLY A 22 -6.49 6.97 -40.65
C GLY A 22 -5.50 8.13 -40.81
N CYS A 23 -4.91 8.24 -42.00
CA CYS A 23 -4.26 9.47 -42.46
C CYS A 23 -5.35 10.47 -42.88
N GLY A 24 -5.23 11.71 -42.44
CA GLY A 24 -6.07 12.82 -42.87
C GLY A 24 -5.29 14.12 -42.82
N GLN A 25 -4.53 14.39 -43.88
CA GLN A 25 -3.99 15.71 -44.22
C GLN A 25 -5.01 16.44 -45.07
N SER A 26 -5.33 17.68 -44.70
CA SER A 26 -5.88 18.68 -45.62
C SER A 26 -5.19 20.02 -45.33
N ALA A 27 -4.47 20.49 -46.34
CA ALA A 27 -3.81 21.80 -46.41
C ALA A 27 -4.75 22.86 -47.01
N GLY A 28 -4.44 24.12 -46.78
CA GLY A 28 -4.99 25.31 -47.46
C GLY A 28 -5.41 26.39 -46.46
N GLN A 29 -5.15 27.69 -46.65
CA GLN A 29 -4.30 28.44 -47.57
C GLN A 29 -4.25 29.88 -47.01
N ASP A 30 -3.09 30.51 -47.14
CA ASP A 30 -2.74 31.94 -47.13
C ASP A 30 -3.78 33.02 -46.73
N GLY A 31 -3.35 33.93 -45.84
CA GLY A 31 -4.02 35.21 -45.58
C GLY A 31 -3.22 36.11 -44.65
N ALA A 32 -2.91 37.32 -45.11
CA ALA A 32 -1.90 38.23 -44.62
C ALA A 32 -2.20 38.99 -43.31
N ALA A 33 -1.11 39.43 -42.68
CA ALA A 33 -0.89 40.65 -41.90
C ALA A 33 -2.10 41.30 -41.18
N GLY A 34 -2.08 41.22 -39.84
CA GLY A 34 -2.86 42.09 -38.94
C GLY A 34 -2.24 42.08 -37.55
N ARG A 35 -1.49 43.14 -37.22
CA ARG A 35 -0.89 43.38 -35.91
C ARG A 35 -1.91 44.09 -35.04
N GLU A 36 -2.56 43.39 -34.10
CA GLU A 36 -3.25 44.04 -32.98
C GLU A 36 -2.97 43.29 -31.67
N LYS A 37 -2.46 44.06 -30.70
CA LYS A 37 -2.41 43.68 -29.29
C LYS A 37 -3.84 43.70 -28.77
N SER A 38 -4.29 42.59 -28.19
CA SER A 38 -5.27 42.65 -27.10
C SER A 38 -5.02 41.49 -26.15
N ALA A 39 -4.60 41.89 -24.95
CA ALA A 39 -4.58 41.05 -23.77
C ALA A 39 -6.01 40.83 -23.31
N GLY A 40 -6.37 39.57 -23.01
CA GLY A 40 -7.57 39.28 -22.24
C GLY A 40 -8.24 37.97 -22.58
N HIS A 41 -8.37 37.13 -21.54
CA HIS A 41 -9.33 36.03 -21.39
C HIS A 41 -8.98 34.69 -22.07
N GLY A 42 -8.26 33.86 -21.31
CA GLY A 42 -8.10 32.44 -21.56
C GLY A 42 -7.94 31.69 -20.23
N ALA A 43 -8.96 31.74 -19.38
CA ALA A 43 -9.11 30.79 -18.29
C ALA A 43 -9.32 29.39 -18.88
N ALA A 44 -8.25 28.62 -19.01
CA ALA A 44 -8.35 27.20 -19.30
C ALA A 44 -7.13 26.46 -18.73
N GLN A 45 -7.44 25.44 -17.92
CA GLN A 45 -6.56 24.37 -17.45
C GLN A 45 -5.54 24.70 -16.34
N GLN A 46 -6.05 25.25 -15.24
CA GLN A 46 -5.67 24.73 -13.93
C GLN A 46 -6.39 23.37 -13.73
N VAL A 47 -5.94 22.35 -14.47
CA VAL A 47 -6.19 20.97 -14.04
C VAL A 47 -5.48 20.82 -12.70
N ASP A 48 -6.26 20.53 -11.67
CA ASP A 48 -5.81 20.22 -10.32
C ASP A 48 -4.51 19.41 -10.34
N ARG A 49 -3.39 20.12 -10.17
CA ARG A 49 -2.16 19.51 -9.67
C ARG A 49 -2.46 19.17 -8.22
N ALA A 50 -3.18 18.06 -8.03
CA ALA A 50 -3.16 17.32 -6.78
C ALA A 50 -1.68 17.21 -6.42
N VAL A 51 -1.29 17.87 -5.33
CA VAL A 51 0.06 17.86 -4.79
C VAL A 51 0.44 16.40 -4.63
N ALA A 52 1.14 15.86 -5.62
CA ALA A 52 1.83 14.60 -5.45
C ALA A 52 2.85 14.94 -4.38
N GLY A 53 2.68 14.41 -3.17
CA GLY A 53 3.68 14.54 -2.13
C GLY A 53 5.05 14.18 -2.69
N ASP A 54 6.11 14.72 -2.10
CA ASP A 54 7.47 14.43 -2.55
C ASP A 54 7.72 12.90 -2.49
N HIS A 55 7.85 12.28 -3.67
CA HIS A 55 8.09 10.84 -3.86
C HIS A 55 9.52 10.59 -4.36
N SER A 56 10.47 11.41 -3.96
CA SER A 56 11.88 11.29 -4.34
C SER A 56 12.72 10.47 -3.35
N TYR A 57 12.11 9.95 -2.28
CA TYR A 57 12.84 9.26 -1.23
C TYR A 57 13.18 7.81 -1.64
N PRO A 58 14.31 7.26 -1.17
CA PRO A 58 14.56 5.84 -1.28
C PRO A 58 13.59 5.05 -0.38
N LEU A 59 13.38 3.77 -0.71
CA LEU A 59 12.70 2.86 0.21
C LEU A 59 13.59 2.64 1.43
N GLN A 60 13.12 3.04 2.59
CA GLN A 60 13.78 2.76 3.86
C GLN A 60 13.48 1.33 4.31
N LYS A 61 14.48 0.72 4.94
CA LYS A 61 14.38 -0.59 5.58
C LYS A 61 14.51 -0.43 7.09
N SER A 62 14.09 -1.46 7.80
CA SER A 62 14.31 -1.52 9.24
C SER A 62 15.79 -1.45 9.58
N ASP A 63 16.11 -0.74 10.66
CA ASP A 63 17.44 -0.65 11.27
C ASP A 63 17.66 -1.70 12.37
N ILE A 64 16.68 -2.58 12.60
CA ILE A 64 16.78 -3.68 13.54
C ILE A 64 17.61 -4.81 12.88
N PRO A 65 18.69 -5.27 13.53
CA PRO A 65 19.52 -6.34 12.98
C PRO A 65 18.74 -7.63 12.73
N TRP A 66 18.90 -8.20 11.55
CA TRP A 66 18.32 -9.49 11.20
C TRP A 66 19.20 -10.20 10.16
N SER A 67 19.63 -11.42 10.47
CA SER A 67 20.52 -12.21 9.61
C SER A 67 19.78 -13.09 8.60
N GLY A 68 18.47 -13.32 8.79
CA GLY A 68 17.66 -14.14 7.89
C GLY A 68 17.13 -13.37 6.66
N SER A 69 16.52 -14.10 5.73
CA SER A 69 15.82 -13.51 4.58
C SER A 69 14.51 -14.28 4.29
N PRO A 70 13.37 -13.60 4.11
CA PRO A 70 13.18 -12.15 4.23
C PRO A 70 13.29 -11.65 5.68
N SER A 71 13.51 -10.35 5.86
CA SER A 71 13.45 -9.72 7.20
C SER A 71 11.99 -9.58 7.66
N PRO A 72 11.64 -10.07 8.86
CA PRO A 72 10.29 -9.94 9.40
C PRO A 72 9.96 -8.48 9.75
N PHE A 73 10.97 -7.64 9.96
CA PHE A 73 10.83 -6.23 10.31
C PHE A 73 10.56 -5.32 9.10
N ASN A 74 10.33 -5.92 7.93
CA ASN A 74 9.99 -5.24 6.69
C ASN A 74 8.82 -5.96 6.02
N ALA A 75 7.78 -5.23 5.64
CA ALA A 75 6.67 -5.77 4.86
C ALA A 75 6.37 -4.88 3.66
N GLN A 76 5.92 -5.49 2.55
CA GLN A 76 5.55 -4.74 1.35
C GLN A 76 4.38 -5.42 0.62
N VAL A 77 3.46 -4.61 0.11
CA VAL A 77 2.35 -5.06 -0.74
C VAL A 77 2.22 -4.18 -1.97
N LYS A 78 1.76 -4.78 -3.07
CA LYS A 78 1.40 -4.07 -4.31
C LYS A 78 -0.12 -3.99 -4.44
N LEU A 79 -0.62 -2.82 -4.79
CA LEU A 79 -2.03 -2.58 -5.07
C LEU A 79 -2.32 -2.78 -6.57
N ALA A 80 -3.59 -3.02 -6.90
CA ALA A 80 -4.04 -3.24 -8.27
C ALA A 80 -3.76 -2.05 -9.21
N ASP A 81 -3.76 -0.83 -8.67
CA ASP A 81 -3.46 0.41 -9.40
C ASP A 81 -1.94 0.67 -9.58
N GLY A 82 -1.10 -0.29 -9.21
CA GLY A 82 0.35 -0.20 -9.35
C GLY A 82 1.05 0.55 -8.21
N ARG A 83 0.32 1.18 -7.28
CA ARG A 83 0.92 1.68 -6.04
C ARG A 83 1.48 0.53 -5.22
N ARG A 84 2.44 0.84 -4.35
CA ARG A 84 2.97 -0.11 -3.36
C ARG A 84 2.97 0.53 -2.00
N VAL A 85 2.81 -0.27 -0.96
CA VAL A 85 2.98 0.15 0.43
C VAL A 85 4.09 -0.69 1.01
N ALA A 86 5.01 -0.04 1.70
CA ALA A 86 6.03 -0.70 2.49
C ALA A 86 5.94 -0.22 3.94
N MET A 87 6.10 -1.13 4.87
CA MET A 87 6.22 -0.84 6.29
C MET A 87 7.53 -1.41 6.83
N HIS A 88 8.09 -0.70 7.80
CA HIS A 88 9.31 -1.11 8.49
C HIS A 88 9.30 -0.59 9.92
N TYR A 89 10.01 -1.29 10.80
CA TYR A 89 10.30 -0.78 12.14
C TYR A 89 11.55 0.09 12.13
N LEU A 90 11.55 1.13 12.95
CA LEU A 90 12.78 1.80 13.37
C LEU A 90 12.96 1.62 14.88
N SER A 91 14.15 1.17 15.26
CA SER A 91 14.53 0.85 16.63
C SER A 91 14.25 2.04 17.53
N LYS A 92 13.50 1.78 18.61
CA LYS A 92 13.06 2.78 19.59
C LYS A 92 12.29 3.97 18.99
N LYS A 93 11.73 3.83 17.79
CA LYS A 93 10.94 4.87 17.09
C LYS A 93 9.56 4.37 16.67
N GLY A 94 9.39 3.06 16.47
CA GLY A 94 8.10 2.42 16.20
C GLY A 94 7.93 1.96 14.76
N LEU A 95 6.68 1.93 14.29
CA LEU A 95 6.28 1.45 12.96
C LEU A 95 6.11 2.60 11.98
N PHE A 96 6.76 2.48 10.83
CA PHE A 96 6.76 3.48 9.75
C PHE A 96 6.20 2.90 8.46
N VAL A 97 5.66 3.78 7.63
CA VAL A 97 5.11 3.46 6.31
C VAL A 97 5.70 4.38 5.25
N GLN A 98 5.89 3.83 4.05
CA GLN A 98 6.09 4.58 2.82
C GLN A 98 5.15 4.03 1.74
N ASP A 99 4.71 4.90 0.86
CA ASP A 99 3.96 4.54 -0.33
C ASP A 99 4.75 4.87 -1.60
N TYR A 100 4.60 4.01 -2.60
CA TYR A 100 5.20 4.19 -3.91
C TYR A 100 4.15 4.72 -4.87
N SER A 101 4.47 5.84 -5.51
CA SER A 101 3.65 6.41 -6.57
C SER A 101 4.16 5.92 -7.93
N PRO A 102 3.35 5.18 -8.72
CA PRO A 102 3.75 4.79 -10.07
C PRO A 102 3.88 6.01 -11.00
N ARG A 103 3.12 7.08 -10.73
CA ARG A 103 3.20 8.35 -11.49
C ARG A 103 4.52 9.08 -11.23
N ALA A 104 4.93 9.19 -9.97
CA ALA A 104 6.18 9.86 -9.60
C ALA A 104 7.41 8.96 -9.69
N LYS A 105 7.20 7.65 -9.85
CA LYS A 105 8.23 6.61 -9.91
C LYS A 105 9.15 6.55 -8.69
N GLY A 106 8.68 6.92 -7.51
CA GLY A 106 9.48 6.83 -6.28
C GLY A 106 8.64 6.71 -5.02
N TRP A 107 9.31 6.70 -3.87
CA TRP A 107 8.71 6.50 -2.55
C TRP A 107 8.50 7.83 -1.82
N SER A 108 7.40 7.92 -1.08
CA SER A 108 7.16 9.03 -0.18
C SER A 108 8.16 9.05 0.98
N LYS A 109 8.26 10.20 1.66
CA LYS A 109 8.98 10.30 2.93
C LYS A 109 8.38 9.31 3.94
N PRO A 110 9.20 8.60 4.74
CA PRO A 110 8.70 7.77 5.84
C PRO A 110 7.75 8.53 6.76
N ALA A 111 6.55 7.98 6.93
CA ALA A 111 5.54 8.49 7.84
C ALA A 111 5.37 7.52 9.02
N VAL A 112 5.16 8.06 10.22
CA VAL A 112 4.93 7.23 11.40
C VAL A 112 3.49 6.73 11.43
N VAL A 113 3.31 5.41 11.57
CA VAL A 113 2.00 4.79 11.81
C VAL A 113 1.75 4.70 13.31
N TYR A 114 2.75 4.25 14.05
CA TYR A 114 2.71 4.11 15.49
C TYR A 114 4.08 4.42 16.10
N LYS A 115 4.10 5.34 17.07
CA LYS A 115 5.31 5.77 17.75
C LYS A 115 5.42 5.06 19.09
N THR A 116 6.53 4.40 19.32
CA THR A 116 6.85 3.77 20.61
C THR A 116 8.37 3.65 20.76
N THR A 117 8.82 3.52 22.01
CA THR A 117 10.19 3.15 22.37
C THR A 117 10.31 1.69 22.78
N THR A 118 9.19 0.96 22.86
CA THR A 118 9.16 -0.49 23.08
C THR A 118 9.81 -1.21 21.89
N ASP A 119 10.50 -2.32 22.16
CA ASP A 119 11.16 -3.08 21.10
C ASP A 119 10.14 -3.75 20.19
N ALA A 120 10.47 -3.88 18.91
CA ALA A 120 9.68 -4.66 17.97
C ALA A 120 9.92 -6.15 18.23
N CYS A 121 8.85 -6.94 18.22
CA CYS A 121 8.90 -8.34 18.67
C CYS A 121 8.74 -9.31 17.53
N GLN A 122 7.54 -9.31 16.96
CA GLN A 122 7.20 -10.15 15.82
C GLN A 122 7.28 -9.33 14.54
N GLY A 123 7.19 -10.03 13.41
CA GLY A 123 7.25 -9.38 12.10
C GLY A 123 6.03 -8.51 11.82
N ILE A 124 6.15 -7.69 10.78
CA ILE A 124 5.03 -6.89 10.28
C ILE A 124 4.17 -7.77 9.37
N THR A 125 2.88 -7.88 9.67
CA THR A 125 1.92 -8.45 8.72
C THR A 125 1.23 -7.34 7.95
N LEU A 126 1.24 -7.41 6.62
CA LEU A 126 0.67 -6.39 5.73
C LEU A 126 -0.15 -7.07 4.63
N LYS A 127 -1.40 -6.64 4.44
CA LYS A 127 -2.30 -7.13 3.38
C LYS A 127 -2.98 -5.98 2.67
N ALA A 128 -3.28 -6.18 1.40
CA ALA A 128 -4.06 -5.25 0.60
C ALA A 128 -5.14 -5.98 -0.19
N LYS A 129 -6.32 -5.37 -0.29
CA LYS A 129 -7.41 -5.81 -1.15
C LYS A 129 -8.37 -4.65 -1.43
N ASP A 130 -8.81 -4.51 -2.68
CA ASP A 130 -9.82 -3.53 -3.10
C ASP A 130 -9.52 -2.10 -2.62
N GLY A 131 -8.26 -1.68 -2.74
CA GLY A 131 -7.78 -0.34 -2.33
C GLY A 131 -7.71 -0.10 -0.81
N THR A 132 -7.94 -1.14 0.00
CA THR A 132 -7.78 -1.13 1.45
C THR A 132 -6.50 -1.85 1.81
N VAL A 133 -5.69 -1.22 2.66
CA VAL A 133 -4.44 -1.77 3.18
C VAL A 133 -4.59 -1.91 4.68
N ALA A 134 -4.26 -3.08 5.20
CA ALA A 134 -4.35 -3.41 6.61
C ALA A 134 -3.05 -4.03 7.07
N ALA A 135 -2.61 -3.63 8.25
CA ALA A 135 -1.38 -4.10 8.86
C ALA A 135 -1.57 -4.35 10.34
N PHE A 136 -0.72 -5.20 10.90
CA PHE A 136 -0.41 -5.13 12.32
C PHE A 136 1.10 -5.25 12.55
N GLY A 137 1.53 -4.76 13.69
CA GLY A 137 2.89 -4.91 14.16
C GLY A 137 2.94 -4.98 15.69
N ASP A 138 3.85 -5.79 16.19
CA ASP A 138 3.89 -6.20 17.59
C ASP A 138 5.13 -5.68 18.30
N PHE A 139 4.95 -5.30 19.55
CA PHE A 139 5.95 -4.68 20.42
C PHE A 139 5.89 -5.26 21.83
N GLY A 140 6.99 -5.17 22.56
CA GLY A 140 7.15 -5.78 23.87
C GLY A 140 8.56 -5.62 24.43
N VAL A 141 8.69 -5.85 25.73
CA VAL A 141 10.00 -5.86 26.40
C VAL A 141 10.57 -7.26 26.26
N TYR A 142 11.89 -7.37 26.07
CA TYR A 142 12.60 -8.67 26.00
C TYR A 142 12.23 -9.57 24.82
N CYS A 143 11.71 -9.00 23.72
CA CYS A 143 11.39 -9.82 22.56
C CYS A 143 12.62 -10.39 21.85
N ALA A 144 13.79 -9.80 22.05
CA ALA A 144 15.06 -10.42 21.65
C ALA A 144 15.34 -11.73 22.41
N ASP A 145 14.78 -11.87 23.61
CA ASP A 145 14.92 -13.04 24.49
C ASP A 145 13.83 -14.10 24.24
N GLY A 146 12.93 -13.85 23.29
CA GLY A 146 11.85 -14.76 22.90
C GLY A 146 10.54 -14.60 23.67
N GLU A 147 10.43 -13.58 24.53
CA GLU A 147 9.16 -13.23 25.17
C GLU A 147 8.11 -12.81 24.13
N PRO A 148 6.83 -13.14 24.35
CA PRO A 148 5.77 -12.71 23.45
C PRO A 148 5.63 -11.18 23.48
N PRO A 149 5.01 -10.59 22.44
CA PRO A 149 4.61 -9.20 22.47
C PRO A 149 3.73 -8.89 23.68
N THR A 150 3.80 -7.66 24.17
CA THR A 150 2.87 -7.13 25.16
C THR A 150 1.97 -6.04 24.58
N GLU A 151 2.23 -5.62 23.36
CA GLU A 151 1.49 -4.60 22.63
C GLU A 151 1.36 -4.99 21.15
N SER A 152 0.20 -4.78 20.56
CA SER A 152 0.00 -4.92 19.11
C SER A 152 -0.77 -3.75 18.56
N VAL A 153 -0.27 -3.12 17.50
CA VAL A 153 -0.98 -2.07 16.78
C VAL A 153 -1.59 -2.64 15.51
N ALA A 154 -2.92 -2.60 15.41
CA ALA A 154 -3.63 -2.80 14.16
C ALA A 154 -3.77 -1.46 13.44
N ALA A 155 -3.54 -1.42 12.13
CA ALA A 155 -3.62 -0.21 11.33
C ALA A 155 -4.33 -0.47 9.99
N VAL A 156 -5.18 0.45 9.56
CA VAL A 156 -5.90 0.37 8.29
C VAL A 156 -5.83 1.72 7.56
N ALA A 157 -5.55 1.67 6.26
CA ALA A 157 -5.64 2.82 5.37
C ALA A 157 -6.46 2.50 4.14
N THR A 158 -7.15 3.52 3.63
CA THR A 158 -7.87 3.46 2.36
C THR A 158 -7.53 4.66 1.49
N GLY A 159 -7.89 4.60 0.21
CA GLY A 159 -7.77 5.75 -0.68
C GLY A 159 -6.31 6.13 -0.91
N ARG A 160 -5.91 7.34 -0.46
CA ARG A 160 -4.58 7.93 -0.73
C ARG A 160 -3.44 7.37 0.13
N LEU A 161 -3.73 6.55 1.15
CA LEU A 161 -2.75 5.88 2.02
C LEU A 161 -1.88 6.82 2.88
N THR A 162 -2.23 8.11 2.91
CA THR A 162 -1.59 9.16 3.71
C THR A 162 -2.10 9.20 5.16
N THR A 163 -3.22 8.53 5.43
CA THR A 163 -3.88 8.52 6.74
C THR A 163 -4.19 7.09 7.12
N TRP A 164 -3.89 6.75 8.37
CA TRP A 164 -4.03 5.42 8.93
C TRP A 164 -4.90 5.49 10.18
N ASP A 165 -6.01 4.78 10.16
CA ASP A 165 -6.72 4.40 11.37
C ASP A 165 -5.87 3.41 12.12
N LYS A 166 -5.82 3.53 13.45
CA LYS A 166 -4.98 2.69 14.29
C LYS A 166 -5.70 2.33 15.57
N HIS A 167 -5.43 1.14 16.07
CA HIS A 167 -5.92 0.66 17.35
C HIS A 167 -4.79 -0.11 18.03
N LEU A 168 -4.47 0.30 19.25
CA LEU A 168 -3.45 -0.32 20.09
C LEU A 168 -4.13 -1.26 21.07
N THR A 169 -3.70 -2.51 21.09
CA THR A 169 -4.12 -3.50 22.09
C THR A 169 -2.92 -3.79 22.98
N LYS A 170 -3.11 -3.66 24.29
CA LYS A 170 -2.06 -3.86 25.33
C LYS A 170 -2.30 -5.16 26.07
N ASN A 171 -1.26 -5.68 26.71
CA ASN A 171 -1.23 -6.98 27.38
C ASN A 171 -1.74 -8.09 26.45
N PHE A 172 -1.24 -8.09 25.20
CA PHE A 172 -1.74 -8.92 24.12
C PHE A 172 -0.59 -9.44 23.27
N ASP A 173 -0.56 -10.77 23.08
CA ASP A 173 0.52 -11.54 22.44
C ASP A 173 0.66 -11.32 20.93
N GLY A 174 -0.16 -10.43 20.36
CA GLY A 174 -0.12 -10.08 18.95
C GLY A 174 -1.29 -10.62 18.14
N TRP A 175 -1.59 -9.91 17.05
CA TRP A 175 -2.55 -10.41 16.06
C TRP A 175 -1.86 -11.49 15.21
N GLU A 176 -2.62 -12.45 14.67
CA GLU A 176 -2.04 -13.50 13.83
C GLU A 176 -2.48 -13.37 12.37
N LYS A 177 -3.71 -12.91 12.14
CA LYS A 177 -4.35 -12.93 10.82
C LYS A 177 -5.05 -11.62 10.53
N ILE A 178 -4.94 -11.21 9.26
CA ILE A 178 -5.74 -10.13 8.66
C ILE A 178 -6.65 -10.74 7.60
N ALA A 179 -7.94 -10.41 7.65
CA ALA A 179 -8.92 -10.68 6.61
C ALA A 179 -9.54 -9.36 6.13
N VAL A 180 -9.31 -9.02 4.86
CA VAL A 180 -9.98 -7.89 4.20
C VAL A 180 -11.17 -8.43 3.41
N ALA A 181 -12.37 -7.99 3.77
CA ALA A 181 -13.60 -8.40 3.10
C ALA A 181 -13.64 -7.91 1.63
N ALA A 182 -14.46 -8.56 0.81
CA ALA A 182 -14.69 -8.09 -0.56
C ALA A 182 -15.20 -6.63 -0.58
N GLY A 183 -14.70 -5.85 -1.52
CA GLY A 183 -14.96 -4.41 -1.63
C GLY A 183 -14.18 -3.56 -0.61
N GLY A 184 -13.32 -4.15 0.22
CA GLY A 184 -12.42 -3.43 1.13
C GLY A 184 -13.12 -2.68 2.28
N LYS A 185 -14.43 -2.85 2.46
CA LYS A 185 -15.21 -2.04 3.43
C LYS A 185 -15.10 -2.51 4.87
N LYS A 186 -14.54 -3.72 5.10
CA LYS A 186 -14.39 -4.32 6.42
C LYS A 186 -13.04 -5.03 6.50
N VAL A 187 -12.35 -4.85 7.61
CA VAL A 187 -11.13 -5.57 7.96
C VAL A 187 -11.36 -6.28 9.29
N THR A 188 -10.86 -7.50 9.40
CA THR A 188 -10.90 -8.29 10.64
C THR A 188 -9.49 -8.75 10.97
N PHE A 189 -9.08 -8.46 12.19
CA PHE A 189 -7.86 -8.95 12.81
C PHE A 189 -8.25 -10.03 13.82
N SER A 190 -7.50 -11.13 13.86
CA SER A 190 -7.75 -12.22 14.82
C SER A 190 -6.43 -12.80 15.31
N GLY A 191 -6.36 -13.12 16.60
CA GLY A 191 -5.21 -13.72 17.29
C GLY A 191 -5.58 -13.94 18.76
N GLY A 192 -4.99 -14.95 19.42
CA GLY A 192 -5.22 -15.18 20.86
C GLY A 192 -6.69 -15.44 21.27
N GLY A 193 -7.54 -15.91 20.34
CA GLY A 193 -8.99 -16.06 20.57
C GLY A 193 -9.79 -14.76 20.45
N GLU A 194 -9.13 -13.62 20.26
CA GLU A 194 -9.76 -12.31 20.12
C GLU A 194 -10.03 -11.94 18.65
N THR A 195 -10.89 -10.95 18.47
CA THR A 195 -11.18 -10.39 17.15
C THR A 195 -11.39 -8.89 17.23
N LEU A 196 -10.61 -8.14 16.45
CA LEU A 196 -10.80 -6.71 16.25
C LEU A 196 -11.34 -6.43 14.85
N ARG A 197 -12.36 -5.58 14.76
CA ARG A 197 -13.02 -5.25 13.50
C ARG A 197 -12.87 -3.77 13.20
N TRP A 198 -12.53 -3.49 11.95
CA TRP A 198 -12.55 -2.15 11.38
C TRP A 198 -13.58 -2.09 10.25
N THR A 199 -14.27 -0.96 10.12
CA THR A 199 -15.14 -0.70 8.97
C THR A 199 -14.84 0.65 8.35
N LYS A 200 -15.04 0.78 7.04
CA LYS A 200 -14.84 2.06 6.33
C LYS A 200 -15.75 3.19 6.84
N ALA A 201 -16.90 2.84 7.42
CA ALA A 201 -17.86 3.82 7.92
C ALA A 201 -17.54 4.31 9.34
N ALA A 202 -16.99 3.45 10.20
CA ALA A 202 -16.85 3.73 11.63
C ALA A 202 -15.41 3.68 12.16
N GLY A 203 -14.44 3.23 11.35
CA GLY A 203 -13.10 2.97 11.84
C GLY A 203 -13.02 1.73 12.72
N PHE A 204 -12.07 1.74 13.66
CA PHE A 204 -11.99 0.79 14.77
C PHE A 204 -13.00 1.16 15.88
N PRO A 205 -13.44 0.21 16.72
CA PRO A 205 -14.12 0.54 17.97
C PRO A 205 -13.22 1.42 18.85
N GLY A 206 -13.83 2.39 19.52
CA GLY A 206 -13.19 3.27 20.49
C GLY A 206 -13.02 2.64 21.86
#